data_AF-A0A925JY59-F1
#
_entry.id   AF-A0A925JY59-F1
#
_cell.length_a   1.000
_cell.length_b   1.000
_cell.length_c   1.000
_cell.angle_alpha   90.00
_cell.angle_beta   90.00
_cell.angle_gamma   90.00
#
_symmetry.space_group_name_H-M   'P 1'
#
loop_
_entity.id
_entity.type
_entity.pdbx_description
1 polymer ?
#
loop_
_entity_poly.entity_id
_entity_poly.type
_entity_poly.pdbx_seq_one_letter_code
_entity_poly.pdbx_strand_id
1 'polypeptide(L)'
;APVIVEDFSVPASVATCEQLGPLAPPSFALSNTTNNTVTINITPVTGAARYIVSRGDSAAGPFIKVAEGAGTSYNDANLVKDNTYFYQVRASRDVDFNCVSSANTESITVTLGEIITPSPLFAGVDQVADPQDGSRLIVSWKPATSANPTAQIVYDVFRVDTVAQGDGTQTASFTPAESNRITTVAGTSHNDLGLELGNVYYYIVQARDTNNGTKDSGGAGNRVTKFNAPTVSAVTAAPVFARATFETNADSSRFTPVLTESGGNPNQNSATFQHVTGEQLGGFGTVGKMYAPDFSPGHELTPANCTTLVGCGGASDYSAIIGTATGLTNLTPTSILEFDHSFNQEAFFDGGVIEISVGDPAFNGSTPYANNTTVFDAGNFIIEGAYNAPLDGTLEAEQKGSPLQGRLAYTGAKSLHHTRIALNDFAPGGTYNPQSLPVYIRFRNTSDVASAAGLDAGWYVDNVVINNLACRVNVAGASSGATATASSTQSSRNYSPGGAIDGDRKGASWESGGGWNDDTRGVWPDHLTINFNGEQTISEITVYTLQNDFRNPVEPTPLTPADLYGIQDFEVQTCNGATCTTVPVVGTVTGNDKAMRVFVLATPVNATGVRIKVNNARVHFSRIVEVEAFGCSQ
;
A
#
# COMPACT_ATOMS: atom_id res chain seq x y z
N ALA A 1 2.23 51.94 -39.53
CA ALA A 1 2.81 51.24 -38.38
C ALA A 1 3.14 52.29 -37.32
N PRO A 2 2.78 52.09 -36.04
CA PRO A 2 3.29 52.98 -35.00
C PRO A 2 4.79 52.72 -34.87
N VAL A 3 5.58 53.80 -34.83
CA VAL A 3 7.00 53.74 -34.50
C VAL A 3 7.08 53.34 -33.04
N ILE A 4 7.56 52.12 -32.77
CA ILE A 4 8.03 51.77 -31.44
C ILE A 4 9.31 52.57 -31.24
N VAL A 5 9.24 53.62 -30.43
CA VAL A 5 10.43 54.23 -29.85
C VAL A 5 10.83 53.30 -28.71
N GLU A 6 11.82 52.46 -28.94
CA GLU A 6 12.49 51.79 -27.84
C GLU A 6 13.19 52.89 -27.02
N ASP A 7 12.73 53.06 -25.79
CA ASP A 7 13.31 53.97 -24.83
C ASP A 7 14.65 53.40 -24.36
N PHE A 8 15.74 53.88 -24.98
CA PHE A 8 17.12 53.61 -24.56
C PHE A 8 17.57 54.54 -23.42
N SER A 9 16.66 55.15 -22.65
CA SER A 9 17.05 55.91 -21.48
C SER A 9 17.69 54.97 -20.45
N VAL A 10 18.97 55.22 -20.20
CA VAL A 10 19.70 54.58 -19.10
C VAL A 10 18.92 54.86 -17.81
N PRO A 11 18.56 53.82 -17.01
CA PRO A 11 17.85 54.03 -15.76
C PRO A 11 18.56 55.10 -14.94
N ALA A 12 17.80 56.04 -14.34
CA ALA A 12 18.38 57.17 -13.62
C ALA A 12 19.39 56.75 -12.53
N SER A 13 19.21 55.55 -11.95
CA SER A 13 20.15 54.92 -11.01
C SER A 13 21.53 54.65 -11.63
N VAL A 14 21.60 54.16 -12.86
CA VAL A 14 22.85 53.90 -13.59
C VAL A 14 23.55 55.21 -13.97
N ALA A 15 22.79 56.21 -14.44
CA ALA A 15 23.33 57.53 -14.80
C ALA A 15 23.99 58.26 -13.60
N THR A 16 23.44 58.12 -12.39
CA THR A 16 24.05 58.73 -11.20
C THR A 16 25.36 58.07 -10.77
N CYS A 17 25.54 56.76 -11.02
CA CYS A 17 26.79 56.06 -10.72
C CYS A 17 27.91 56.47 -11.68
N GLU A 18 27.59 56.58 -12.98
CA GLU A 18 28.55 57.00 -14.00
C GLU A 18 29.03 58.44 -13.77
N GLN A 19 28.16 59.31 -13.25
CA GLN A 19 28.49 60.71 -13.00
C GLN A 19 29.24 60.95 -11.69
N LEU A 20 28.87 60.28 -10.59
CA LEU A 20 29.39 60.56 -9.25
C LEU A 20 30.35 59.49 -8.71
N GLY A 21 30.51 58.38 -9.43
CA GLY A 21 31.27 57.21 -9.01
C GLY A 21 30.66 56.48 -7.81
N PRO A 22 31.20 55.31 -7.43
CA PRO A 22 30.78 54.59 -6.22
C PRO A 22 31.02 55.41 -4.94
N LEU A 23 30.27 55.11 -3.89
CA LEU A 23 30.44 55.75 -2.58
C LEU A 23 31.76 55.33 -1.91
N ALA A 24 32.19 56.11 -0.92
CA ALA A 24 33.26 55.69 -0.02
C ALA A 24 32.82 54.45 0.80
N PRO A 25 33.74 53.53 1.13
CA PRO A 25 33.43 52.38 1.95
C PRO A 25 32.96 52.83 3.34
N PRO A 26 31.82 52.34 3.85
CA PRO A 26 31.29 52.73 5.15
C PRO A 26 32.20 52.25 6.28
N SER A 27 32.37 53.08 7.31
CA SER A 27 32.90 52.63 8.60
C SER A 27 31.77 52.04 9.43
N PHE A 28 32.06 51.05 10.27
CA PHE A 28 31.08 50.43 11.15
C PHE A 28 31.77 49.88 12.40
N ALA A 29 31.00 49.70 13.47
CA ALA A 29 31.45 49.12 14.72
C ALA A 29 30.69 47.82 15.00
N LEU A 30 31.39 46.84 15.58
CA LEU A 30 30.83 45.56 15.99
C LEU A 30 30.75 45.51 17.52
N SER A 31 29.66 44.96 18.04
CA SER A 31 29.53 44.71 19.48
C SER A 31 28.77 43.42 19.75
N ASN A 32 29.16 42.70 20.79
CA ASN A 32 28.47 41.49 21.25
C ASN A 32 27.98 41.73 22.68
N THR A 33 26.82 42.38 22.80
CA THR A 33 26.17 42.72 24.08
C THR A 33 24.97 41.82 24.40
N THR A 34 24.51 41.06 23.42
CA THR A 34 23.42 40.09 23.52
C THR A 34 23.97 38.69 23.22
N ASN A 35 23.48 37.68 23.94
CA ASN A 35 23.92 36.30 23.75
C ASN A 35 23.84 35.89 22.27
N ASN A 36 24.92 35.27 21.77
CA ASN A 36 25.01 34.69 20.44
C ASN A 36 24.65 35.67 19.30
N THR A 37 24.86 36.98 19.52
CA THR A 37 24.45 38.03 18.59
C THR A 37 25.54 39.09 18.46
N VAL A 38 25.86 39.47 17.23
CA VAL A 38 26.70 40.64 16.94
C VAL A 38 25.80 41.76 16.41
N THR A 39 25.89 42.93 17.04
CA THR A 39 25.27 44.16 16.55
C THR A 39 26.29 44.92 15.69
N ILE A 40 25.94 45.12 14.43
CA ILE A 40 26.68 45.92 13.44
C ILE A 40 26.07 47.32 13.43
N ASN A 41 26.84 48.34 13.81
CA ASN A 41 26.42 49.74 13.76
C ASN A 41 27.19 50.49 12.68
N ILE A 42 26.50 50.91 11.63
CA ILE A 42 27.07 51.54 10.44
C ILE A 42 27.08 53.06 10.62
N THR A 43 28.22 53.70 10.36
CA THR A 43 28.28 55.16 10.26
C THR A 43 27.64 55.60 8.95
N PRO A 44 26.60 56.46 8.97
CA PRO A 44 25.91 56.87 7.74
C PRO A 44 26.86 57.52 6.71
N VAL A 45 26.78 57.04 5.46
CA VAL A 45 27.50 57.60 4.30
C VAL A 45 26.56 58.53 3.54
N THR A 46 26.96 59.79 3.36
CA THR A 46 26.19 60.79 2.61
C THR A 46 25.93 60.32 1.18
N GLY A 47 24.66 60.28 0.78
CA GLY A 47 24.23 59.83 -0.55
C GLY A 47 24.05 58.31 -0.70
N ALA A 48 24.12 57.54 0.39
CA ALA A 48 23.74 56.13 0.40
C ALA A 48 22.22 55.95 0.51
N ALA A 49 21.64 55.15 -0.37
CA ALA A 49 20.24 54.71 -0.30
C ALA A 49 20.07 53.38 0.47
N ARG A 50 21.12 52.54 0.46
CA ARG A 50 21.13 51.22 1.08
C ARG A 50 22.54 50.84 1.56
N TYR A 51 22.59 49.88 2.48
CA TYR A 51 23.79 49.15 2.87
C TYR A 51 23.60 47.66 2.64
N ILE A 52 24.71 46.97 2.36
CA ILE A 52 24.82 45.52 2.31
C ILE A 52 25.76 45.11 3.44
N VAL A 53 25.28 44.25 4.35
CA VAL A 53 26.10 43.64 5.40
C VAL A 53 26.35 42.20 5.01
N SER A 54 27.61 41.80 4.95
CA SER A 54 28.03 40.43 4.66
C SER A 54 28.90 39.88 5.78
N ARG A 55 28.81 38.58 6.05
CA ARG A 55 29.59 37.87 7.06
C ARG A 55 30.42 36.77 6.42
N GLY A 56 31.63 36.54 6.89
CA GLY A 56 32.47 35.41 6.53
C GLY A 56 33.18 34.85 7.76
N ASP A 57 33.65 33.60 7.64
CA ASP A 57 34.41 32.93 8.69
C ASP A 57 35.93 33.15 8.56
N SER A 58 36.34 33.93 7.55
CA SER A 58 37.73 34.33 7.33
C SER A 58 37.82 35.77 6.80
N ALA A 59 38.95 36.45 7.05
CA ALA A 59 39.20 37.79 6.52
C ALA A 59 39.22 37.85 4.98
N ALA A 60 39.58 36.74 4.32
CA ALA A 60 39.65 36.64 2.87
C ALA A 60 38.32 36.19 2.24
N GLY A 61 37.32 35.83 3.05
CA GLY A 61 36.06 35.25 2.62
C GLY A 61 36.10 33.73 2.44
N PRO A 62 35.10 33.13 1.79
CA PRO A 62 33.96 33.79 1.15
C PRO A 62 33.05 34.53 2.16
N PHE A 63 32.39 35.60 1.70
CA PHE A 63 31.43 36.36 2.50
C PHE A 63 30.00 36.11 1.97
N ILE A 64 29.05 35.88 2.88
CA ILE A 64 27.62 35.73 2.59
C ILE A 64 26.86 36.99 3.02
N LYS A 65 25.87 37.44 2.24
CA LYS A 65 25.02 38.58 2.61
C LYS A 65 24.08 38.17 3.75
N VAL A 66 24.16 38.88 4.88
CA VAL A 66 23.32 38.65 6.07
C VAL A 66 22.23 39.71 6.24
N ALA A 67 22.42 40.90 5.68
CA ALA A 67 21.40 41.95 5.68
C ALA A 67 21.55 42.93 4.51
N GLU A 68 20.45 43.59 4.17
CA GLU A 68 20.44 44.77 3.32
C GLU A 68 19.31 45.74 3.71
N GLY A 69 19.49 47.03 3.45
CA GLY A 69 18.47 48.03 3.77
C GLY A 69 19.02 49.43 3.98
N ALA A 70 18.13 50.40 4.23
CA ALA A 70 18.54 51.78 4.57
C ALA A 70 18.94 51.94 6.05
N GLY A 71 18.65 50.94 6.89
CA GLY A 71 18.99 50.96 8.31
C GLY A 71 20.49 50.97 8.55
N THR A 72 20.91 51.61 9.64
CA THR A 72 22.32 51.74 10.03
C THR A 72 22.68 50.91 11.25
N SER A 73 21.82 49.96 11.64
CA SER A 73 22.08 48.99 12.68
C SER A 73 21.47 47.64 12.28
N TYR A 74 22.20 46.55 12.50
CA TYR A 74 21.74 45.18 12.24
C TYR A 74 22.19 44.26 13.37
N ASN A 75 21.29 43.39 13.83
CA ASN A 75 21.60 42.35 14.80
C ASN A 75 21.71 41.01 14.08
N ASP A 76 22.92 40.50 13.97
CA ASP A 76 23.21 39.18 13.43
C ASP A 76 23.19 38.15 14.56
N ALA A 77 22.10 37.39 14.68
CA ALA A 77 21.86 36.42 15.74
C ALA A 77 22.30 34.99 15.37
N ASN A 78 22.17 34.06 16.31
CA ASN A 78 22.53 32.63 16.15
C ASN A 78 24.03 32.39 15.84
N LEU A 79 24.90 33.28 16.33
CA LEU A 79 26.34 33.14 16.21
C LEU A 79 26.91 32.26 17.32
N VAL A 80 27.93 31.47 17.00
CA VAL A 80 28.53 30.54 17.97
C VAL A 80 29.50 31.30 18.87
N LYS A 81 29.41 31.10 20.19
CA LYS A 81 30.37 31.64 21.15
C LYS A 81 31.78 31.09 20.88
N ASP A 82 32.78 31.94 21.14
CA ASP A 82 34.22 31.73 20.94
C ASP A 82 34.65 31.65 19.47
N ASN A 83 33.73 31.83 18.51
CA ASN A 83 34.06 32.00 17.09
C ASN A 83 34.29 33.47 16.74
N THR A 84 35.28 33.71 15.86
CA THR A 84 35.56 35.01 15.26
C THR A 84 34.88 35.12 13.91
N TYR A 85 34.01 36.12 13.77
CA TYR A 85 33.32 36.42 12.52
C TYR A 85 33.89 37.69 11.88
N PHE A 86 33.97 37.69 10.55
CA PHE A 86 34.42 38.83 9.76
C PHE A 86 33.21 39.43 9.06
N TYR A 87 33.05 40.74 9.16
CA TYR A 87 31.95 41.46 8.51
C TYR A 87 32.48 42.41 7.46
N GLN A 88 31.76 42.50 6.35
CA GLN A 88 31.95 43.50 5.31
C GLN A 88 30.69 44.33 5.18
N VAL A 89 30.83 45.66 5.19
CA VAL A 89 29.73 46.57 4.91
C VAL A 89 30.04 47.37 3.65
N ARG A 90 29.07 47.41 2.73
CA ARG A 90 29.11 48.23 1.52
C ARG A 90 27.93 49.20 1.52
N ALA A 91 28.15 50.40 0.98
CA ALA A 91 27.09 51.38 0.75
C ALA A 91 26.70 51.38 -0.73
N SER A 92 25.43 51.57 -1.03
CA SER A 92 24.94 51.75 -2.40
C SER A 92 24.20 53.07 -2.57
N ARG A 93 24.38 53.72 -3.72
CA ARG A 93 23.67 54.97 -4.07
C ARG A 93 22.22 54.74 -4.43
N ASP A 94 21.89 53.55 -4.91
CA ASP A 94 20.57 53.18 -5.39
C ASP A 94 20.00 52.01 -4.58
N VAL A 95 18.72 51.73 -4.81
CA VAL A 95 17.99 50.67 -4.09
C VAL A 95 18.20 49.28 -4.71
N ASP A 96 18.76 49.22 -5.92
CA ASP A 96 18.93 48.01 -6.73
C ASP A 96 20.35 47.44 -6.65
N PHE A 97 21.24 48.10 -5.90
CA PHE A 97 22.66 47.76 -5.71
C PHE A 97 23.49 47.79 -7.01
N ASN A 98 23.14 48.68 -7.94
CA ASN A 98 23.90 48.85 -9.19
C ASN A 98 25.17 49.68 -8.99
N CYS A 99 25.20 50.57 -7.99
CA CYS A 99 26.35 51.40 -7.66
C CYS A 99 26.83 51.16 -6.23
N VAL A 100 27.74 50.21 -6.03
CA VAL A 100 28.17 49.74 -4.70
C VAL A 100 29.61 50.14 -4.40
N SER A 101 29.87 50.59 -3.17
CA SER A 101 31.22 50.90 -2.69
C SER A 101 32.10 49.65 -2.59
N SER A 102 33.41 49.88 -2.44
CA SER A 102 34.28 48.87 -1.79
C SER A 102 33.80 48.60 -0.35
N ALA A 103 34.26 47.50 0.23
CA ALA A 103 33.94 47.15 1.62
C ALA A 103 35.11 47.48 2.55
N ASN A 104 34.80 47.91 3.77
CA ASN A 104 35.71 47.75 4.91
C ASN A 104 35.44 46.40 5.57
N THR A 105 36.47 45.76 6.13
CA THR A 105 36.35 44.48 6.85
C THR A 105 36.73 44.69 8.30
N GLU A 106 35.86 44.27 9.22
CA GLU A 106 36.13 44.24 10.66
C GLU A 106 35.83 42.84 11.19
N SER A 107 36.38 42.48 12.34
CA SER A 107 36.14 41.18 12.96
C SER A 107 35.79 41.30 14.43
N ILE A 108 35.02 40.35 14.94
CA ILE A 108 34.69 40.25 16.35
C ILE A 108 34.59 38.79 16.77
N THR A 109 35.12 38.46 17.94
CA THR A 109 34.89 37.18 18.60
C THR A 109 33.64 37.28 19.48
N VAL A 110 32.71 36.35 19.31
CA VAL A 110 31.51 36.27 20.15
C VAL A 110 31.91 35.73 21.52
N THR A 111 31.65 36.47 22.59
CA THR A 111 32.06 36.11 23.97
C THR A 111 30.88 35.91 24.92
N LEU A 112 29.74 36.57 24.65
CA LEU A 112 28.47 36.42 25.35
C LEU A 112 27.57 35.43 24.61
N GLY A 113 27.10 34.40 25.32
CA GLY A 113 26.25 33.34 24.78
C GLY A 113 26.67 31.95 25.24
N GLU A 114 26.07 30.95 24.63
CA GLU A 114 26.43 29.54 24.77
C GLU A 114 27.12 29.05 23.49
N ILE A 115 27.89 27.96 23.57
CA ILE A 115 28.36 27.29 22.35
C ILE A 115 27.13 26.66 21.70
N ILE A 116 26.66 27.24 20.60
CA ILE A 116 25.58 26.65 19.80
C ILE A 116 26.20 25.51 18.99
N THR A 117 26.04 24.28 19.47
CA THR A 117 26.37 23.09 18.70
C THR A 117 25.14 22.67 17.91
N PRO A 118 25.18 22.74 16.57
CA PRO A 118 24.05 22.33 15.75
C PRO A 118 23.74 20.84 15.98
N SER A 119 22.45 20.51 16.03
CA SER A 119 21.97 19.13 16.01
C SER A 119 22.60 18.38 14.83
N PRO A 120 22.93 17.09 14.99
CA PRO A 120 23.33 16.28 13.86
C PRO A 120 22.19 16.19 12.82
N LEU A 121 22.55 16.11 11.54
CA LEU A 121 21.63 15.81 10.45
C LEU A 121 21.68 14.31 10.18
N PHE A 122 20.52 13.66 10.24
CA PHE A 122 20.41 12.21 10.10
C PHE A 122 19.12 11.87 9.35
N ALA A 123 19.17 10.81 8.53
CA ALA A 123 18.05 10.36 7.70
C ALA A 123 17.26 9.20 8.32
N GLY A 124 17.74 8.62 9.43
CA GLY A 124 17.09 7.51 10.10
C GLY A 124 17.55 6.15 9.58
N VAL A 125 16.69 5.15 9.76
CA VAL A 125 16.88 3.79 9.22
C VAL A 125 16.94 3.86 7.69
N ASP A 126 17.90 3.15 7.08
CA ASP A 126 18.05 3.00 5.64
C ASP A 126 17.47 1.64 5.18
N GLN A 127 17.81 0.55 5.89
CA GLN A 127 17.35 -0.80 5.55
C GLN A 127 17.17 -1.67 6.80
N VAL A 128 16.27 -2.65 6.72
CA VAL A 128 16.22 -3.81 7.63
C VAL A 128 16.38 -5.06 6.78
N ALA A 129 17.44 -5.84 7.02
CA ALA A 129 17.69 -7.10 6.34
C ALA A 129 17.31 -8.28 7.24
N ASP A 130 16.63 -9.25 6.66
CA ASP A 130 16.33 -10.53 7.32
C ASP A 130 17.39 -11.57 6.89
N PRO A 131 18.26 -12.03 7.81
CA PRO A 131 19.22 -13.09 7.52
C PRO A 131 18.58 -14.47 7.43
N GLN A 132 17.26 -14.57 7.67
CA GLN A 132 16.47 -15.78 7.62
C GLN A 132 16.93 -16.84 8.65
N ASP A 133 17.12 -16.47 9.91
CA ASP A 133 17.43 -17.44 10.99
C ASP A 133 16.33 -17.60 12.05
N GLY A 134 15.20 -16.93 11.86
CA GLY A 134 13.98 -17.05 12.66
C GLY A 134 14.05 -16.30 13.98
N SER A 135 15.13 -15.55 14.23
CA SER A 135 15.37 -14.97 15.55
C SER A 135 15.93 -13.55 15.55
N ARG A 136 16.39 -13.03 14.39
CA ARG A 136 16.97 -11.69 14.31
C ARG A 136 16.70 -10.95 13.02
N LEU A 137 16.88 -9.64 13.09
CA LEU A 137 16.93 -8.73 11.95
C LEU A 137 18.19 -7.86 12.03
N ILE A 138 18.65 -7.36 10.88
CA ILE A 138 19.81 -6.47 10.77
C ILE A 138 19.30 -5.10 10.34
N VAL A 139 19.29 -4.13 11.26
CA VAL A 139 18.89 -2.75 11.01
C VAL A 139 20.12 -1.93 10.62
N SER A 140 20.11 -1.23 9.49
CA SER A 140 21.23 -0.42 9.00
C SER A 140 20.80 0.99 8.57
N TRP A 141 21.74 1.93 8.61
CA TRP A 141 21.54 3.33 8.25
C TRP A 141 22.78 3.99 7.66
N LYS A 142 22.61 5.16 7.04
CA LYS A 142 23.75 6.01 6.60
C LYS A 142 24.30 6.83 7.77
N PRO A 143 25.60 7.13 7.83
CA PRO A 143 26.15 7.96 8.90
C PRO A 143 25.44 9.33 9.01
N ALA A 144 25.14 9.77 10.23
CA ALA A 144 24.73 11.15 10.48
C ALA A 144 25.89 12.11 10.22
N THR A 145 25.58 13.33 9.76
CA THR A 145 26.55 14.41 9.60
C THR A 145 26.34 15.45 10.69
N SER A 146 27.41 16.15 11.09
CA SER A 146 27.33 17.24 12.07
C SER A 146 28.21 18.39 11.65
N ALA A 147 27.70 19.60 11.81
CA ALA A 147 28.50 20.83 11.67
C ALA A 147 29.34 21.12 12.93
N ASN A 148 29.18 20.33 14.01
CA ASN A 148 30.11 20.32 15.13
C ASN A 148 31.30 19.39 14.80
N PRO A 149 32.52 19.91 14.57
CA PRO A 149 33.69 19.10 14.18
C PRO A 149 34.18 18.15 15.28
N THR A 150 33.73 18.37 16.51
CA THR A 150 34.06 17.52 17.66
C THR A 150 32.96 16.52 18.00
N ALA A 151 31.85 16.49 17.26
CA ALA A 151 30.68 15.68 17.59
C ALA A 151 31.02 14.20 17.78
N GLN A 152 30.54 13.62 18.87
CA GLN A 152 30.66 12.19 19.13
C GLN A 152 29.29 11.55 18.94
N ILE A 153 29.02 11.14 17.69
CA ILE A 153 27.73 10.61 17.28
C ILE A 153 27.53 9.17 17.77
N VAL A 154 26.37 8.93 18.38
CA VAL A 154 25.81 7.60 18.65
C VAL A 154 24.38 7.53 18.09
N TYR A 155 23.88 6.31 17.95
CA TYR A 155 22.56 6.02 17.40
C TYR A 155 21.73 5.26 18.43
N ASP A 156 20.62 5.85 18.84
CA ASP A 156 19.61 5.19 19.66
C ASP A 156 18.66 4.42 18.75
N VAL A 157 18.57 3.11 18.95
CA VAL A 157 17.68 2.22 18.18
C VAL A 157 16.46 1.92 19.04
N PHE A 158 15.28 2.18 18.49
CA PHE A 158 14.00 1.95 19.13
C PHE A 158 13.18 0.93 18.37
N ARG A 159 12.37 0.14 19.08
CA ARG A 159 11.51 -0.91 18.51
C ARG A 159 10.16 -1.02 19.19
N VAL A 160 9.11 -1.25 18.40
CA VAL A 160 7.80 -1.74 18.87
C VAL A 160 7.32 -2.88 17.96
N ASP A 161 6.38 -3.71 18.42
CA ASP A 161 5.74 -4.79 17.65
C ASP A 161 4.39 -4.35 17.03
N THR A 162 3.88 -3.20 17.46
CA THR A 162 2.59 -2.67 17.05
C THR A 162 2.65 -1.15 16.99
N VAL A 163 1.98 -0.57 16.00
CA VAL A 163 1.72 0.88 15.93
C VAL A 163 0.25 1.10 15.60
N ALA A 164 -0.29 2.25 15.97
CA ALA A 164 -1.61 2.64 15.52
C ALA A 164 -1.62 2.71 13.99
N GLN A 165 -2.64 2.10 13.36
CA GLN A 165 -2.82 2.26 11.93
C GLN A 165 -3.12 3.72 11.61
N GLY A 166 -2.28 4.32 10.77
CA GLY A 166 -2.57 5.61 10.14
C GLY A 166 -3.55 5.43 8.97
N ASP A 167 -3.80 6.51 8.24
CA ASP A 167 -4.55 6.51 6.96
C ASP A 167 -3.79 5.84 5.79
N GLY A 168 -2.68 5.15 6.11
CA GLY A 168 -1.71 4.47 5.25
C GLY A 168 -1.10 5.29 4.10
N THR A 169 -1.21 6.62 4.14
CA THR A 169 -0.31 7.52 3.39
C THR A 169 0.90 7.97 4.19
N GLN A 170 0.82 7.76 5.51
CA GLN A 170 1.90 8.05 6.43
C GLN A 170 2.65 6.77 6.75
N THR A 171 3.97 6.84 6.63
CA THR A 171 4.90 5.88 7.23
C THR A 171 4.52 5.71 8.70
N ALA A 172 4.02 4.52 9.04
CA ALA A 172 3.62 4.16 10.39
C ALA A 172 4.78 4.39 11.37
N SER A 173 4.47 4.98 12.51
CA SER A 173 5.47 5.56 13.39
C SER A 173 5.03 5.45 14.85
N PHE A 174 6.00 5.59 15.75
CA PHE A 174 5.80 5.58 17.19
C PHE A 174 6.71 6.64 17.82
N THR A 175 6.44 7.04 19.05
CA THR A 175 7.29 8.02 19.76
C THR A 175 8.51 7.32 20.35
N PRO A 176 9.75 7.74 20.00
CA PRO A 176 10.94 7.24 20.68
C PRO A 176 10.93 7.60 22.17
N ALA A 177 11.07 6.58 23.01
CA ALA A 177 11.05 6.68 24.46
C ALA A 177 12.02 5.67 25.08
N GLU A 178 12.37 5.83 26.36
CA GLU A 178 13.25 4.85 27.00
C GLU A 178 12.63 3.44 27.06
N SER A 179 11.30 3.36 27.15
CA SER A 179 10.57 2.09 27.21
C SER A 179 10.65 1.26 25.93
N ASN A 180 10.95 1.88 24.78
CA ASN A 180 11.06 1.21 23.49
C ASN A 180 12.47 1.32 22.89
N ARG A 181 13.46 1.83 23.63
CA ARG A 181 14.87 1.85 23.21
C ARG A 181 15.47 0.46 23.42
N ILE A 182 15.85 -0.21 22.34
CA ILE A 182 16.48 -1.54 22.41
C ILE A 182 18.00 -1.46 22.59
N THR A 183 18.66 -0.44 22.02
CA THR A 183 20.10 -0.26 22.18
C THR A 183 20.57 1.15 21.84
N THR A 184 21.84 1.42 22.13
CA THR A 184 22.59 2.57 21.61
C THR A 184 23.91 2.06 21.02
N VAL A 185 24.23 2.41 19.77
CA VAL A 185 25.45 1.96 19.08
C VAL A 185 26.22 3.12 18.46
N ALA A 186 27.53 2.96 18.26
CA ALA A 186 28.36 3.95 17.53
C ALA A 186 28.50 3.62 16.03
N GLY A 187 28.24 2.36 15.65
CA GLY A 187 28.26 1.90 14.27
C GLY A 187 26.97 2.26 13.53
N THR A 188 26.94 1.97 12.23
CA THR A 188 25.81 2.26 11.34
C THR A 188 24.87 1.06 11.11
N SER A 189 24.93 0.08 12.00
CA SER A 189 24.05 -1.07 11.98
C SER A 189 23.87 -1.71 13.36
N HIS A 190 22.79 -2.47 13.52
CA HIS A 190 22.46 -3.23 14.71
C HIS A 190 21.81 -4.58 14.34
N ASN A 191 22.31 -5.66 14.94
CA ASN A 191 21.65 -6.96 14.92
C ASN A 191 20.66 -7.03 16.08
N ASP A 192 19.37 -6.94 15.78
CA ASP A 192 18.31 -7.07 16.79
C ASP A 192 17.93 -8.54 16.96
N LEU A 193 18.10 -9.08 18.16
CA LEU A 193 18.00 -10.51 18.49
C LEU A 193 16.76 -10.81 19.33
N GLY A 194 16.35 -12.09 19.35
CA GLY A 194 15.28 -12.58 20.22
C GLY A 194 13.88 -12.21 19.73
N LEU A 195 13.74 -12.06 18.42
CA LEU A 195 12.50 -11.73 17.74
C LEU A 195 11.68 -13.00 17.48
N GLU A 196 10.36 -12.85 17.39
CA GLU A 196 9.41 -13.93 17.15
C GLU A 196 9.17 -14.13 15.65
N LEU A 197 9.27 -15.37 15.19
CA LEU A 197 8.94 -15.78 13.82
C LEU A 197 7.50 -15.36 13.46
N GLY A 198 7.32 -14.75 12.29
CA GLY A 198 6.03 -14.25 11.82
C GLY A 198 5.52 -12.96 12.49
N ASN A 199 6.19 -12.44 13.52
CA ASN A 199 5.80 -11.19 14.17
C ASN A 199 6.50 -9.96 13.53
N VAL A 200 5.77 -8.86 13.37
CA VAL A 200 6.27 -7.71 12.63
C VAL A 200 6.76 -6.61 13.57
N TYR A 201 7.95 -6.06 13.30
CA TYR A 201 8.60 -5.06 14.15
C TYR A 201 8.80 -3.72 13.45
N TYR A 202 8.67 -2.63 14.20
CA TYR A 202 8.83 -1.25 13.73
C TYR A 202 10.05 -0.63 14.38
N TYR A 203 10.92 0.03 13.60
CA TYR A 203 12.15 0.64 14.08
C TYR A 203 12.19 2.15 13.86
N ILE A 204 12.78 2.87 14.82
CA ILE A 204 13.25 4.24 14.64
C ILE A 204 14.69 4.28 15.11
N VAL A 205 15.55 4.97 14.37
CA VAL A 205 16.92 5.27 14.81
C VAL A 205 17.04 6.78 14.97
N GLN A 206 17.63 7.23 16.07
CA GLN A 206 17.86 8.64 16.37
C GLN A 206 19.36 8.89 16.55
N ALA A 207 19.91 9.92 15.90
CA ALA A 207 21.30 10.29 16.07
C ALA A 207 21.44 11.28 17.23
N ARG A 208 22.46 11.07 18.05
CA ARG A 208 22.74 11.92 19.21
C ARG A 208 24.21 12.22 19.31
N ASP A 209 24.55 13.49 19.48
CA ASP A 209 25.89 13.91 19.85
C ASP A 209 26.06 13.76 21.37
N THR A 210 26.93 12.85 21.79
CA THR A 210 27.15 12.55 23.21
C THR A 210 27.91 13.64 23.95
N ASN A 211 28.56 14.57 23.25
CA ASN A 211 29.30 15.67 23.89
C ASN A 211 28.40 16.75 24.48
N ASN A 212 27.21 16.94 23.91
CA ASN A 212 26.26 17.99 24.29
C ASN A 212 24.83 17.47 24.51
N GLY A 213 24.59 16.19 24.26
CA GLY A 213 23.27 15.55 24.39
C GLY A 213 22.28 15.96 23.30
N THR A 214 22.69 16.74 22.29
CA THR A 214 21.80 17.18 21.23
C THR A 214 21.40 16.00 20.36
N LYS A 215 20.10 15.90 20.12
CA LYS A 215 19.51 14.92 19.22
C LYS A 215 19.36 15.57 17.85
N ASP A 216 19.34 14.76 16.80
CA ASP A 216 19.01 15.26 15.48
C ASP A 216 17.67 16.01 15.50
N SER A 217 17.60 17.14 14.79
CA SER A 217 16.48 18.10 14.85
C SER A 217 15.21 17.61 14.14
N GLY A 218 15.17 16.33 13.76
CA GLY A 218 14.20 15.74 12.87
C GLY A 218 13.21 14.79 13.54
N GLY A 219 12.49 15.24 14.57
CA GLY A 219 11.22 14.59 14.96
C GLY A 219 10.21 14.45 13.80
N ALA A 220 10.51 15.00 12.62
CA ALA A 220 9.76 14.90 11.38
C ALA A 220 10.41 14.03 10.27
N GLY A 221 11.57 13.40 10.47
CA GLY A 221 12.35 12.84 9.34
C GLY A 221 12.85 11.39 9.42
N ASN A 222 13.08 10.81 10.61
CA ASN A 222 13.59 9.43 10.70
C ASN A 222 12.43 8.43 10.67
N ARG A 223 11.76 8.31 9.53
CA ARG A 223 10.63 7.41 9.35
C ARG A 223 10.90 6.46 8.21
N VAL A 224 11.22 5.22 8.57
CA VAL A 224 10.91 4.05 7.75
C VAL A 224 10.05 3.12 8.61
N THR A 225 8.95 2.66 8.02
CA THR A 225 8.06 1.64 8.57
C THR A 225 8.57 0.29 8.13
N LYS A 226 8.82 -0.62 9.09
CA LYS A 226 8.96 -2.08 8.92
C LYS A 226 10.09 -2.54 7.98
N PHE A 227 10.62 -3.78 8.01
CA PHE A 227 9.96 -5.02 7.57
C PHE A 227 10.61 -6.33 8.01
N ASN A 228 9.80 -7.37 7.76
CA ASN A 228 9.93 -8.81 7.90
C ASN A 228 10.00 -9.29 9.34
N ALA A 229 9.03 -10.13 9.69
CA ALA A 229 9.26 -11.01 10.80
C ALA A 229 10.52 -11.83 10.50
N PRO A 230 11.37 -12.13 11.49
CA PRO A 230 12.47 -13.06 11.27
C PRO A 230 11.93 -14.30 10.57
N THR A 231 12.36 -14.56 9.34
CA THR A 231 12.02 -15.79 8.61
C THR A 231 13.12 -16.82 8.84
N VAL A 232 12.94 -18.07 8.40
CA VAL A 232 14.01 -19.10 8.46
C VAL A 232 14.43 -19.46 7.04
N SER A 233 15.72 -19.68 6.77
CA SER A 233 16.24 -20.11 5.46
C SER A 233 15.64 -21.44 5.01
N ALA A 234 14.98 -22.15 5.93
CA ALA A 234 14.09 -23.24 5.63
C ALA A 234 12.75 -22.70 5.07
N VAL A 235 12.80 -22.12 3.87
CA VAL A 235 11.83 -22.58 2.89
C VAL A 235 12.39 -23.93 2.45
N THR A 236 11.99 -25.02 3.12
CA THR A 236 11.80 -26.26 2.36
C THR A 236 11.10 -25.80 1.10
N ALA A 237 11.74 -25.93 -0.08
CA ALA A 237 11.10 -25.65 -1.36
C ALA A 237 9.68 -26.13 -1.19
N ALA A 238 8.73 -25.20 -1.17
CA ALA A 238 7.36 -25.53 -0.78
C ALA A 238 7.05 -26.80 -1.56
N PRO A 239 6.65 -27.92 -0.90
CA PRO A 239 6.19 -29.07 -1.66
C PRO A 239 5.27 -28.50 -2.73
N VAL A 240 5.43 -28.93 -3.99
CA VAL A 240 4.55 -28.49 -5.07
C VAL A 240 3.14 -28.89 -4.63
N PHE A 241 2.46 -28.00 -3.92
CA PHE A 241 1.18 -28.27 -3.34
C PHE A 241 0.23 -28.07 -4.49
N ALA A 242 -0.27 -29.21 -4.96
CA ALA A 242 -1.29 -29.26 -5.97
C ALA A 242 -2.53 -28.51 -5.45
N ARG A 243 -2.62 -27.22 -5.79
CA ARG A 243 -3.69 -26.70 -6.64
C ARG A 243 -3.38 -25.27 -7.13
N ALA A 244 -3.09 -25.24 -8.44
CA ALA A 244 -3.14 -24.15 -9.41
C ALA A 244 -1.97 -23.14 -9.46
N THR A 245 -0.80 -23.64 -9.86
CA THR A 245 0.30 -22.89 -10.50
C THR A 245 -0.17 -22.29 -11.84
N PHE A 246 0.35 -21.13 -12.29
CA PHE A 246 -0.07 -20.49 -13.57
C PHE A 246 0.48 -21.20 -14.82
N GLU A 247 0.81 -22.47 -14.63
CA GLU A 247 1.48 -23.28 -15.61
C GLU A 247 0.68 -23.48 -16.90
N THR A 248 -0.64 -23.30 -16.89
CA THR A 248 -1.48 -23.60 -18.04
C THR A 248 -2.52 -22.52 -18.30
N ASN A 249 -2.79 -22.27 -19.59
CA ASN A 249 -3.81 -21.34 -20.08
C ASN A 249 -5.23 -21.56 -19.49
N ALA A 250 -5.51 -22.73 -18.93
CA ALA A 250 -6.77 -23.07 -18.27
C ALA A 250 -7.07 -22.19 -17.04
N ASP A 251 -6.03 -21.60 -16.44
CA ASP A 251 -6.12 -20.83 -15.21
C ASP A 251 -6.21 -19.30 -15.41
N SER A 252 -6.14 -18.82 -16.66
CA SER A 252 -6.27 -17.40 -17.02
C SER A 252 -7.63 -16.79 -16.62
N SER A 253 -8.67 -17.63 -16.53
CA SER A 253 -10.03 -17.27 -16.09
C SER A 253 -10.11 -16.81 -14.63
N ARG A 254 -9.03 -17.01 -13.86
CA ARG A 254 -8.90 -16.51 -12.48
C ARG A 254 -8.60 -15.01 -12.39
N PHE A 255 -8.41 -14.34 -13.53
CA PHE A 255 -8.17 -12.91 -13.58
C PHE A 255 -9.35 -12.17 -14.18
N THR A 256 -9.60 -10.96 -13.67
CA THR A 256 -10.51 -10.00 -14.30
C THR A 256 -9.77 -8.69 -14.55
N PRO A 257 -9.65 -8.24 -15.82
CA PRO A 257 -9.97 -9.01 -17.03
C PRO A 257 -9.10 -10.27 -17.16
N VAL A 258 -9.57 -11.26 -17.92
CA VAL A 258 -8.82 -12.50 -18.20
C VAL A 258 -7.48 -12.14 -18.86
N LEU A 259 -6.41 -12.86 -18.49
CA LEU A 259 -5.08 -12.64 -19.07
C LEU A 259 -5.11 -12.85 -20.60
N THR A 260 -4.37 -12.01 -21.32
CA THR A 260 -4.19 -12.19 -22.77
C THR A 260 -3.05 -13.18 -23.03
N GLU A 261 -3.31 -14.24 -23.78
CA GLU A 261 -2.25 -15.18 -24.21
C GLU A 261 -1.33 -14.53 -25.25
N SER A 262 -0.03 -14.44 -24.98
CA SER A 262 0.95 -13.85 -25.93
C SER A 262 1.89 -14.88 -26.55
N GLY A 263 1.87 -16.14 -26.10
CA GLY A 263 2.95 -17.09 -26.38
C GLY A 263 4.27 -16.60 -25.77
N GLY A 264 5.38 -17.28 -26.04
CA GLY A 264 6.69 -16.94 -25.44
C GLY A 264 7.33 -15.62 -25.87
N ASN A 265 6.56 -14.69 -26.44
CA ASN A 265 7.00 -13.36 -26.79
C ASN A 265 5.92 -12.32 -26.38
N PRO A 266 6.13 -11.54 -25.31
CA PRO A 266 5.13 -10.60 -24.83
C PRO A 266 4.89 -9.41 -25.79
N ASN A 267 3.64 -9.00 -25.97
CA ASN A 267 3.29 -7.80 -26.73
C ASN A 267 3.48 -6.53 -25.90
N GLN A 268 4.59 -5.83 -26.13
CA GLN A 268 4.92 -4.55 -25.49
C GLN A 268 4.01 -3.38 -25.85
N ASN A 269 3.08 -3.53 -26.81
CA ASN A 269 2.11 -2.48 -27.16
C ASN A 269 0.72 -2.70 -26.53
N SER A 270 0.55 -3.78 -25.75
CA SER A 270 -0.71 -4.08 -25.05
C SER A 270 -0.66 -3.65 -23.58
N ALA A 271 -1.49 -2.68 -23.20
CA ALA A 271 -1.68 -2.19 -21.81
C ALA A 271 -2.39 -3.19 -20.87
N THR A 272 -2.26 -4.49 -21.11
CA THR A 272 -2.90 -5.55 -20.32
C THR A 272 -1.89 -6.56 -19.83
N PHE A 273 -2.18 -7.19 -18.69
CA PHE A 273 -1.42 -8.35 -18.23
C PHE A 273 -1.57 -9.49 -19.24
N GLN A 274 -0.44 -10.12 -19.56
CA GLN A 274 -0.33 -11.19 -20.52
C GLN A 274 0.19 -12.46 -19.85
N HIS A 275 -0.32 -13.60 -20.29
CA HIS A 275 0.26 -14.89 -19.96
C HIS A 275 1.33 -15.24 -21.02
N VAL A 276 2.58 -15.37 -20.56
CA VAL A 276 3.76 -15.63 -21.39
C VAL A 276 4.31 -17.02 -21.08
N THR A 277 4.38 -17.88 -22.08
CA THR A 277 4.87 -19.27 -21.92
C THR A 277 6.33 -19.44 -22.36
N GLY A 278 7.15 -20.18 -21.62
CA GLY A 278 8.45 -20.65 -22.13
C GLY A 278 9.64 -19.70 -21.94
N GLU A 279 9.47 -18.61 -21.19
CA GLU A 279 10.59 -17.82 -20.69
C GLU A 279 10.91 -18.15 -19.23
N GLN A 280 12.18 -18.05 -18.83
CA GLN A 280 12.67 -18.48 -17.51
C GLN A 280 12.91 -17.29 -16.57
N LEU A 281 12.36 -17.37 -15.35
CA LEU A 281 12.82 -16.57 -14.22
C LEU A 281 13.82 -17.40 -13.41
N GLY A 282 15.10 -17.01 -13.40
CA GLY A 282 16.10 -17.58 -12.47
C GLY A 282 16.44 -19.07 -12.62
N GLY A 283 16.07 -19.76 -13.71
CA GLY A 283 16.53 -21.12 -14.00
C GLY A 283 15.72 -22.28 -13.37
N PHE A 284 14.53 -22.01 -12.83
CA PHE A 284 13.61 -23.06 -12.38
C PHE A 284 12.76 -23.59 -13.56
N GLY A 285 12.46 -24.90 -13.57
CA GLY A 285 11.75 -25.57 -14.67
C GLY A 285 10.33 -25.03 -14.88
N THR A 286 10.05 -24.64 -16.11
CA THR A 286 8.90 -23.85 -16.63
C THR A 286 7.52 -24.45 -16.42
N VAL A 287 6.51 -23.55 -16.38
CA VAL A 287 5.41 -23.33 -17.33
C VAL A 287 4.72 -21.95 -17.01
N GLY A 288 4.56 -21.02 -17.96
CA GLY A 288 3.63 -19.85 -17.89
C GLY A 288 3.78 -18.76 -16.79
N LYS A 289 4.16 -17.51 -17.14
CA LYS A 289 4.24 -16.36 -16.21
C LYS A 289 3.29 -15.21 -16.57
N MET A 290 2.94 -14.38 -15.58
CA MET A 290 2.30 -13.08 -15.81
C MET A 290 3.35 -12.06 -16.20
N TYR A 291 3.18 -11.46 -17.36
CA TYR A 291 3.94 -10.31 -17.80
C TYR A 291 3.05 -9.10 -17.82
N ALA A 292 3.58 -8.00 -17.29
CA ALA A 292 3.06 -6.71 -17.65
C ALA A 292 4.18 -5.84 -18.23
N PRO A 293 3.95 -5.30 -19.44
CA PRO A 293 4.90 -4.40 -20.06
C PRO A 293 5.04 -3.11 -19.28
N ASP A 294 6.21 -2.53 -19.42
CA ASP A 294 6.42 -1.13 -19.11
C ASP A 294 5.78 -0.22 -20.16
N PHE A 295 5.02 0.75 -19.69
CA PHE A 295 4.49 1.82 -20.51
C PHE A 295 4.83 3.16 -19.90
N SER A 296 5.16 4.10 -20.79
CA SER A 296 5.05 5.51 -20.50
C SER A 296 3.64 5.82 -20.05
N PRO A 297 3.48 6.53 -18.93
CA PRO A 297 2.27 7.26 -18.74
C PRO A 297 2.31 8.39 -19.80
N GLY A 298 1.58 8.22 -20.90
CA GLY A 298 1.74 9.01 -22.13
C GLY A 298 1.59 10.52 -21.92
N HIS A 299 2.39 11.27 -22.67
CA HIS A 299 2.34 12.73 -22.77
C HIS A 299 1.12 13.19 -23.60
N GLU A 300 -0.11 12.85 -23.20
CA GLU A 300 -1.34 13.31 -23.87
C GLU A 300 -2.19 14.24 -22.99
N LEU A 301 -1.95 15.54 -23.20
CA LEU A 301 -2.88 16.68 -23.19
C LEU A 301 -3.84 16.84 -21.98
N THR A 302 -3.36 17.58 -20.98
CA THR A 302 -4.10 18.55 -20.13
C THR A 302 -5.34 18.09 -19.34
N PRO A 303 -5.26 18.11 -18.00
CA PRO A 303 -6.23 18.80 -17.15
C PRO A 303 -5.76 20.25 -16.95
N ALA A 304 -6.70 21.19 -16.79
CA ALA A 304 -6.50 22.65 -16.85
C ALA A 304 -5.46 23.29 -15.87
N ASN A 305 -4.71 22.51 -15.08
CA ASN A 305 -3.81 23.02 -14.03
C ASN A 305 -2.32 22.69 -14.21
N CYS A 306 -1.89 22.10 -15.34
CA CYS A 306 -0.45 21.88 -15.59
C CYS A 306 0.18 23.08 -16.31
N THR A 307 0.65 24.07 -15.54
CA THR A 307 1.45 25.18 -16.07
C THR A 307 2.93 24.93 -15.79
N THR A 308 3.71 24.79 -16.86
CA THR A 308 5.18 24.97 -16.96
C THR A 308 6.06 24.34 -15.85
N LEU A 309 6.88 23.35 -16.26
CA LEU A 309 8.02 22.72 -15.56
C LEU A 309 7.81 21.36 -14.86
N VAL A 310 6.70 20.65 -15.08
CA VAL A 310 6.55 19.28 -14.56
C VAL A 310 6.14 18.34 -15.69
N GLY A 311 7.03 17.41 -16.05
CA GLY A 311 6.74 16.32 -16.99
C GLY A 311 5.66 15.42 -16.38
N CYS A 312 4.41 15.62 -16.80
CA CYS A 312 3.27 14.84 -16.35
C CYS A 312 3.15 13.61 -17.23
N GLY A 313 3.32 12.44 -16.64
CA GLY A 313 2.99 11.20 -17.29
C GLY A 313 1.48 10.89 -17.18
N GLY A 314 0.84 10.43 -18.26
CA GLY A 314 -0.55 9.92 -18.27
C GLY A 314 -0.72 8.40 -18.07
N ALA A 315 -1.20 7.95 -16.90
CA ALA A 315 -1.78 6.63 -16.59
C ALA A 315 -1.20 5.33 -17.27
N SER A 316 -0.14 4.77 -16.70
CA SER A 316 0.27 3.36 -16.89
C SER A 316 -0.24 2.44 -15.79
N ASP A 317 -1.49 2.64 -15.38
CA ASP A 317 -2.12 1.91 -14.26
C ASP A 317 -2.92 0.73 -14.82
N TYR A 318 -2.24 -0.38 -15.06
CA TYR A 318 -2.89 -1.63 -15.44
C TYR A 318 -3.09 -2.51 -14.21
N SER A 319 -4.15 -3.31 -14.22
CA SER A 319 -4.49 -4.14 -13.07
C SER A 319 -5.09 -5.48 -13.47
N ALA A 320 -4.88 -6.47 -12.61
CA ALA A 320 -5.52 -7.77 -12.69
C ALA A 320 -6.08 -8.13 -11.32
N ILE A 321 -7.34 -8.58 -11.30
CA ILE A 321 -8.06 -8.95 -10.07
C ILE A 321 -8.19 -10.47 -9.97
N ILE A 322 -7.86 -11.03 -8.82
CA ILE A 322 -8.09 -12.44 -8.43
C ILE A 322 -9.28 -12.44 -7.43
N GLY A 323 -10.32 -13.26 -7.63
CA GLY A 323 -11.62 -13.09 -6.93
C GLY A 323 -12.51 -14.32 -6.66
N THR A 324 -13.77 -14.15 -6.27
CA THR A 324 -14.65 -15.28 -5.88
C THR A 324 -15.11 -16.20 -7.01
N ALA A 325 -15.05 -15.76 -8.26
CA ALA A 325 -15.15 -16.64 -9.42
C ALA A 325 -13.95 -17.61 -9.54
N THR A 326 -12.95 -17.47 -8.66
CA THR A 326 -11.58 -18.03 -8.78
C THR A 326 -11.16 -18.85 -7.55
N GLY A 327 -12.05 -19.01 -6.56
CA GLY A 327 -11.83 -19.86 -5.38
C GLY A 327 -11.37 -19.15 -4.09
N LEU A 328 -11.29 -17.81 -4.09
CA LEU A 328 -10.71 -17.00 -3.00
C LEU A 328 -11.58 -16.80 -1.74
N THR A 329 -12.70 -17.51 -1.60
CA THR A 329 -13.60 -17.36 -0.42
C THR A 329 -13.11 -18.08 0.84
N ASN A 330 -11.94 -18.72 0.80
CA ASN A 330 -11.56 -19.76 1.76
C ASN A 330 -10.31 -19.42 2.54
N LEU A 331 -10.03 -18.13 2.72
CA LEU A 331 -8.94 -17.72 3.58
C LEU A 331 -9.16 -18.27 4.99
N THR A 332 -8.10 -18.78 5.61
CA THR A 332 -8.07 -19.17 7.02
C THR A 332 -7.27 -18.13 7.80
N PRO A 333 -7.34 -18.13 9.15
CA PRO A 333 -6.43 -17.34 9.98
C PRO A 333 -4.94 -17.66 9.79
N THR A 334 -4.59 -18.62 8.93
CA THR A 334 -3.21 -19.00 8.58
C THR A 334 -2.90 -18.82 7.09
N SER A 335 -3.80 -18.22 6.30
CA SER A 335 -3.59 -18.05 4.87
C SER A 335 -2.48 -17.07 4.55
N ILE A 336 -1.69 -17.43 3.52
CA ILE A 336 -0.53 -16.66 3.05
C ILE A 336 -0.60 -16.62 1.52
N LEU A 337 -0.48 -15.43 0.94
CA LEU A 337 -0.21 -15.25 -0.49
C LEU A 337 1.29 -15.26 -0.71
N GLU A 338 1.76 -15.99 -1.71
CA GLU A 338 3.17 -16.09 -2.08
C GLU A 338 3.29 -15.92 -3.59
N PHE A 339 4.34 -15.27 -4.07
CA PHE A 339 4.62 -15.14 -5.50
C PHE A 339 6.08 -14.78 -5.76
N ASP A 340 6.59 -15.19 -6.91
CA ASP A 340 7.88 -14.78 -7.41
C ASP A 340 7.72 -13.58 -8.33
N HIS A 341 8.66 -12.65 -8.29
CA HIS A 341 8.68 -11.52 -9.19
C HIS A 341 10.08 -11.06 -9.53
N SER A 342 10.21 -10.43 -10.69
CA SER A 342 11.39 -9.68 -11.07
C SER A 342 10.97 -8.45 -11.87
N PHE A 343 11.82 -7.44 -11.83
CA PHE A 343 11.66 -6.23 -12.61
C PHE A 343 12.95 -5.98 -13.39
N ASN A 344 12.89 -5.44 -14.60
CA ASN A 344 14.11 -5.28 -15.40
C ASN A 344 14.18 -3.93 -16.12
N GLN A 345 14.30 -2.82 -15.36
CA GLN A 345 14.67 -1.49 -15.89
C GLN A 345 15.51 -0.61 -14.92
N GLU A 346 14.91 0.30 -14.13
CA GLU A 346 15.58 1.17 -13.15
C GLU A 346 14.97 1.10 -11.74
N ALA A 347 15.78 1.37 -10.71
CA ALA A 347 15.38 1.09 -9.32
C ALA A 347 14.47 2.18 -8.69
N PHE A 348 14.21 3.27 -9.41
CA PHE A 348 13.60 4.49 -8.86
C PHE A 348 12.25 4.73 -9.56
N PHE A 349 11.20 5.01 -8.78
CA PHE A 349 9.78 5.19 -9.20
C PHE A 349 9.03 3.97 -9.76
N ASP A 350 9.72 2.98 -10.31
CA ASP A 350 9.09 1.76 -10.85
C ASP A 350 8.61 0.80 -9.75
N GLY A 351 7.31 0.49 -9.75
CA GLY A 351 6.71 -0.22 -8.63
C GLY A 351 5.42 -0.95 -8.94
N GLY A 352 5.33 -2.19 -8.48
CA GLY A 352 4.07 -2.89 -8.29
C GLY A 352 3.57 -2.75 -6.86
N VAL A 353 2.27 -2.52 -6.66
CA VAL A 353 1.57 -2.64 -5.38
C VAL A 353 0.53 -3.76 -5.47
N ILE A 354 0.14 -4.30 -4.31
CA ILE A 354 -0.98 -5.24 -4.22
C ILE A 354 -2.06 -4.62 -3.34
N GLU A 355 -3.31 -4.79 -3.71
CA GLU A 355 -4.47 -4.37 -2.93
C GLU A 355 -5.36 -5.55 -2.60
N ILE A 356 -6.04 -5.47 -1.47
CA ILE A 356 -7.04 -6.44 -1.02
C ILE A 356 -8.37 -5.73 -0.90
N SER A 357 -9.43 -6.25 -1.53
CA SER A 357 -10.81 -5.74 -1.39
C SER A 357 -11.70 -6.78 -0.74
N VAL A 358 -12.56 -6.35 0.18
CA VAL A 358 -13.53 -7.14 0.94
C VAL A 358 -14.93 -6.78 0.48
N GLY A 359 -15.61 -7.74 -0.15
CA GLY A 359 -17.00 -7.65 -0.60
C GLY A 359 -17.22 -7.02 -1.97
N ASP A 360 -16.21 -6.37 -2.55
CA ASP A 360 -16.36 -5.66 -3.83
C ASP A 360 -15.23 -5.98 -4.84
N PRO A 361 -15.53 -6.70 -5.93
CA PRO A 361 -14.55 -6.99 -6.98
C PRO A 361 -14.11 -5.75 -7.77
N ALA A 362 -14.85 -4.65 -7.72
CA ALA A 362 -14.51 -3.43 -8.45
C ALA A 362 -13.49 -2.56 -7.70
N PHE A 363 -13.16 -2.90 -6.45
CA PHE A 363 -12.28 -2.10 -5.60
C PHE A 363 -12.77 -0.64 -5.52
N ASN A 364 -14.09 -0.44 -5.40
CA ASN A 364 -14.65 0.90 -5.31
C ASN A 364 -14.22 1.55 -3.99
N GLY A 365 -13.24 2.43 -4.09
CA GLY A 365 -12.69 3.24 -3.03
C GLY A 365 -11.83 4.31 -3.69
N SER A 366 -11.86 5.54 -3.17
CA SER A 366 -11.04 6.61 -3.71
C SER A 366 -9.56 6.27 -3.54
N THR A 367 -8.90 5.89 -4.62
CA THR A 367 -7.45 6.09 -4.77
C THR A 367 -7.16 7.60 -4.62
N PRO A 368 -6.07 8.03 -3.97
CA PRO A 368 -5.00 7.24 -3.36
C PRO A 368 -4.98 7.39 -1.83
N TYR A 369 -5.85 6.72 -1.07
CA TYR A 369 -5.72 6.72 0.39
C TYR A 369 -6.04 5.33 0.97
N ALA A 370 -5.27 4.92 1.98
CA ALA A 370 -5.14 3.53 2.39
C ALA A 370 -6.29 3.01 3.23
N ASN A 371 -6.33 1.68 3.36
CA ASN A 371 -7.16 0.89 4.28
C ASN A 371 -8.45 1.62 4.65
N ASN A 372 -9.36 1.74 3.69
CA ASN A 372 -10.72 2.09 4.04
C ASN A 372 -11.40 0.85 4.65
N THR A 373 -12.71 0.90 4.87
CA THR A 373 -13.42 -0.24 5.47
C THR A 373 -13.45 -1.51 4.60
N THR A 374 -13.17 -1.39 3.30
CA THR A 374 -13.34 -2.46 2.31
C THR A 374 -12.16 -2.66 1.36
N VAL A 375 -11.21 -1.73 1.23
CA VAL A 375 -10.05 -1.82 0.32
C VAL A 375 -8.78 -1.45 1.09
N PHE A 376 -7.77 -2.31 0.98
CA PHE A 376 -6.55 -2.30 1.79
C PHE A 376 -5.30 -2.37 0.91
N ASP A 377 -4.23 -1.70 1.34
CA ASP A 377 -2.91 -1.84 0.74
C ASP A 377 -2.21 -3.07 1.33
N ALA A 378 -1.89 -4.05 0.49
CA ALA A 378 -1.26 -5.30 0.92
C ALA A 378 0.21 -5.12 1.33
N GLY A 379 0.87 -4.02 0.97
CA GLY A 379 2.26 -3.72 1.34
C GLY A 379 2.49 -3.74 2.86
N ASN A 380 1.47 -3.37 3.63
CA ASN A 380 1.47 -3.42 5.10
C ASN A 380 1.48 -4.83 5.69
N PHE A 381 1.16 -5.84 4.87
CA PHE A 381 1.00 -7.25 5.26
C PHE A 381 2.08 -8.16 4.66
N ILE A 382 3.07 -7.59 3.95
CA ILE A 382 4.22 -8.33 3.46
C ILE A 382 5.08 -8.77 4.66
N ILE A 383 5.39 -10.07 4.70
CA ILE A 383 6.18 -10.71 5.74
C ILE A 383 7.54 -11.21 5.25
N GLU A 384 7.75 -11.33 3.93
CA GLU A 384 9.02 -11.76 3.33
C GLU A 384 9.24 -11.12 1.93
N GLY A 385 10.49 -10.78 1.63
CA GLY A 385 11.05 -10.68 0.27
C GLY A 385 10.72 -9.47 -0.63
N ALA A 386 10.05 -8.43 -0.13
CA ALA A 386 9.75 -7.23 -0.91
C ALA A 386 10.75 -6.06 -0.74
N TYR A 387 10.77 -5.16 -1.73
CA TYR A 387 11.48 -3.87 -1.71
C TYR A 387 10.86 -2.87 -0.70
N ASN A 388 9.53 -2.85 -0.60
CA ASN A 388 8.70 -2.21 0.43
C ASN A 388 9.03 -0.75 0.82
N ALA A 389 9.71 -0.02 -0.07
CA ALA A 389 9.81 1.43 0.00
C ALA A 389 8.52 2.06 -0.57
N PRO A 390 8.11 3.25 -0.08
CA PRO A 390 7.05 4.00 -0.71
C PRO A 390 7.46 4.47 -2.11
N LEU A 391 6.53 4.51 -3.06
CA LEU A 391 6.73 5.13 -4.36
C LEU A 391 6.76 6.65 -4.21
N ASP A 392 7.93 7.24 -3.95
CA ASP A 392 8.01 8.64 -3.51
C ASP A 392 7.99 9.70 -4.63
N GLY A 393 8.22 9.32 -5.90
CA GLY A 393 8.08 10.25 -7.04
C GLY A 393 9.10 11.37 -7.11
N THR A 394 10.21 11.24 -6.38
CA THR A 394 11.28 12.24 -6.37
C THR A 394 12.57 11.69 -6.96
N LEU A 395 12.80 11.97 -8.23
CA LEU A 395 14.09 11.76 -8.92
C LEU A 395 14.72 13.13 -9.17
N GLU A 396 15.94 13.34 -8.65
CA GLU A 396 16.82 14.49 -8.97
C GLU A 396 16.14 15.88 -9.10
N ALA A 397 15.29 16.25 -8.13
CA ALA A 397 14.56 17.52 -8.08
C ALA A 397 13.40 17.70 -9.08
N GLU A 398 13.00 16.66 -9.82
CA GLU A 398 11.74 16.60 -10.56
C GLU A 398 10.71 15.73 -9.82
N GLN A 399 9.47 16.24 -9.69
CA GLN A 399 8.34 15.46 -9.17
C GLN A 399 7.64 14.73 -10.32
N LYS A 400 7.58 13.39 -10.25
CA LYS A 400 6.74 12.56 -11.12
C LYS A 400 5.50 12.12 -10.34
N GLY A 401 4.33 12.15 -10.99
CA GLY A 401 3.05 11.85 -10.36
C GLY A 401 2.49 10.49 -10.81
N SER A 402 2.07 9.65 -9.87
CA SER A 402 1.35 8.39 -10.11
C SER A 402 0.16 8.26 -9.14
N PRO A 403 -0.97 7.64 -9.53
CA PRO A 403 -2.02 7.25 -8.57
C PRO A 403 -1.54 6.29 -7.47
N LEU A 404 -0.36 5.68 -7.64
CA LEU A 404 0.28 4.81 -6.65
C LEU A 404 1.35 5.54 -5.80
N GLN A 405 1.53 6.85 -5.98
CA GLN A 405 2.53 7.62 -5.23
C GLN A 405 2.29 7.54 -3.72
N GLY A 406 3.36 7.40 -2.94
CA GLY A 406 3.37 7.19 -1.50
C GLY A 406 3.10 5.76 -1.05
N ARG A 407 2.73 4.86 -1.96
CA ARG A 407 2.34 3.48 -1.62
C ARG A 407 3.51 2.53 -1.58
N LEU A 408 3.37 1.52 -0.74
CA LEU A 408 4.37 0.49 -0.51
C LEU A 408 4.42 -0.50 -1.66
N ALA A 409 5.55 -0.51 -2.39
CA ALA A 409 5.71 -1.37 -3.56
C ALA A 409 6.35 -2.73 -3.21
N TYR A 410 5.89 -3.81 -3.85
CA TYR A 410 6.54 -5.12 -3.77
C TYR A 410 7.80 -5.20 -4.65
N THR A 411 7.94 -4.34 -5.67
CA THR A 411 9.09 -4.35 -6.61
C THR A 411 10.01 -3.14 -6.48
N GLY A 412 11.30 -3.36 -6.76
CA GLY A 412 12.33 -2.33 -6.93
C GLY A 412 13.74 -2.89 -7.19
N ALA A 413 13.86 -4.18 -7.55
CA ALA A 413 15.15 -4.86 -7.70
C ALA A 413 15.17 -5.75 -8.96
N LYS A 414 16.33 -5.79 -9.62
CA LYS A 414 16.55 -6.51 -10.89
C LYS A 414 16.63 -8.04 -10.76
N SER A 415 16.89 -8.52 -9.55
CA SER A 415 16.97 -9.93 -9.23
C SER A 415 15.59 -10.56 -9.09
N LEU A 416 15.52 -11.89 -9.16
CA LEU A 416 14.34 -12.65 -8.76
C LEU A 416 14.14 -12.51 -7.25
N HIS A 417 12.92 -12.17 -6.84
CA HIS A 417 12.50 -12.07 -5.45
C HIS A 417 11.26 -12.92 -5.23
N HIS A 418 11.16 -13.52 -4.05
CA HIS A 418 10.00 -14.26 -3.59
C HIS A 418 9.29 -13.45 -2.51
N THR A 419 8.06 -13.01 -2.75
CA THR A 419 7.29 -12.20 -1.78
C THR A 419 6.21 -13.03 -1.11
N ARG A 420 6.04 -12.86 0.21
CA ARG A 420 4.95 -13.47 0.99
C ARG A 420 4.14 -12.41 1.73
N ILE A 421 2.82 -12.56 1.71
CA ILE A 421 1.85 -11.64 2.31
C ILE A 421 0.89 -12.41 3.20
N ALA A 422 0.78 -12.00 4.46
CA ALA A 422 -0.15 -12.61 5.40
C ALA A 422 -1.60 -12.18 5.08
N LEU A 423 -2.52 -13.14 4.99
CA LEU A 423 -3.93 -12.89 4.68
C LEU A 423 -4.88 -13.20 5.85
N ASN A 424 -4.34 -13.51 7.04
CA ASN A 424 -5.11 -13.97 8.20
C ASN A 424 -6.23 -13.00 8.63
N ASP A 425 -5.96 -11.70 8.64
CA ASP A 425 -6.94 -10.71 9.09
C ASP A 425 -8.09 -10.48 8.08
N PHE A 426 -7.92 -10.95 6.85
CA PHE A 426 -8.92 -10.90 5.79
C PHE A 426 -9.76 -12.20 5.70
N ALA A 427 -9.39 -13.23 6.45
CA ALA A 427 -10.18 -14.44 6.55
C ALA A 427 -11.59 -14.16 7.11
N PRO A 428 -12.60 -15.00 6.81
CA PRO A 428 -13.93 -14.85 7.38
C PRO A 428 -13.93 -14.69 8.89
N GLY A 429 -14.48 -13.59 9.40
CA GLY A 429 -14.50 -13.25 10.83
C GLY A 429 -13.20 -12.62 11.34
N GLY A 430 -12.20 -12.43 10.49
CA GLY A 430 -10.97 -11.72 10.79
C GLY A 430 -11.18 -10.23 11.00
N THR A 431 -10.15 -9.57 11.53
CA THR A 431 -10.19 -8.15 11.93
C THR A 431 -10.66 -7.21 10.80
N TYR A 432 -10.24 -7.47 9.55
CA TYR A 432 -10.61 -6.67 8.37
C TYR A 432 -11.73 -7.31 7.54
N ASN A 433 -12.27 -8.46 7.96
CA ASN A 433 -13.41 -9.11 7.31
C ASN A 433 -14.40 -9.71 8.33
N PRO A 434 -14.95 -8.89 9.26
CA PRO A 434 -15.84 -9.38 10.31
C PRO A 434 -17.17 -9.91 9.76
N GLN A 435 -17.58 -9.44 8.58
CA GLN A 435 -18.81 -9.83 7.91
C GLN A 435 -18.64 -11.06 7.02
N SER A 436 -17.45 -11.67 6.98
CA SER A 436 -17.17 -12.86 6.17
C SER A 436 -17.51 -12.68 4.70
N LEU A 437 -17.23 -11.48 4.18
CA LEU A 437 -17.45 -11.15 2.78
C LEU A 437 -16.37 -11.77 1.88
N PRO A 438 -16.68 -11.98 0.59
CA PRO A 438 -15.71 -12.21 -0.47
C PRO A 438 -14.40 -11.41 -0.34
N VAL A 439 -13.25 -12.02 -0.63
CA VAL A 439 -11.97 -11.29 -0.70
C VAL A 439 -11.43 -11.34 -2.13
N TYR A 440 -10.93 -10.20 -2.59
CA TYR A 440 -10.36 -9.98 -3.91
C TYR A 440 -8.95 -9.41 -3.77
N ILE A 441 -8.03 -9.82 -4.64
CA ILE A 441 -6.63 -9.35 -4.64
C ILE A 441 -6.36 -8.70 -5.99
N ARG A 442 -5.79 -7.49 -6.00
CA ARG A 442 -5.46 -6.76 -7.23
C ARG A 442 -3.98 -6.43 -7.30
N PHE A 443 -3.34 -6.82 -8.40
CA PHE A 443 -1.98 -6.39 -8.75
C PHE A 443 -2.09 -5.10 -9.56
N ARG A 444 -1.30 -4.07 -9.22
CA ARG A 444 -1.22 -2.80 -9.94
C ARG A 444 0.23 -2.35 -10.04
N ASN A 445 0.66 -1.94 -11.22
CA ASN A 445 2.04 -1.53 -11.41
C ASN A 445 2.08 -0.17 -12.11
N THR A 446 3.15 0.58 -11.88
CA THR A 446 3.40 1.91 -12.43
C THR A 446 4.87 2.07 -12.79
N SER A 447 5.15 2.87 -13.81
CA SER A 447 6.49 3.31 -14.23
C SER A 447 6.45 4.77 -14.65
N ASP A 448 7.60 5.46 -14.60
CA ASP A 448 7.83 6.78 -15.18
C ASP A 448 8.63 6.74 -16.48
N VAL A 449 9.08 5.57 -16.92
CA VAL A 449 9.91 5.41 -18.11
C VAL A 449 9.07 5.04 -19.33
N ALA A 450 9.47 5.62 -20.46
CA ALA A 450 8.90 5.37 -21.78
C ALA A 450 9.97 4.74 -22.65
N SER A 451 10.24 3.44 -22.56
CA SER A 451 11.18 2.85 -23.51
C SER A 451 10.83 1.45 -23.97
N ALA A 452 10.87 1.27 -25.28
CA ALA A 452 10.84 -0.02 -25.97
C ALA A 452 12.14 -0.80 -25.67
N ALA A 453 12.41 -1.11 -24.40
CA ALA A 453 13.65 -1.70 -23.92
C ALA A 453 13.82 -3.20 -24.24
N GLY A 454 13.01 -3.73 -25.16
CA GLY A 454 13.15 -5.09 -25.68
C GLY A 454 12.29 -6.12 -24.92
N LEU A 455 12.45 -7.39 -25.27
CA LEU A 455 11.59 -8.50 -24.79
C LEU A 455 11.59 -8.68 -23.27
N ASP A 456 12.63 -8.19 -22.60
CA ASP A 456 12.85 -8.34 -21.17
C ASP A 456 12.41 -7.13 -20.33
N ALA A 457 11.73 -6.14 -20.92
CA ALA A 457 11.38 -4.88 -20.27
C ALA A 457 9.99 -4.92 -19.63
N GLY A 458 9.91 -4.93 -18.30
CA GLY A 458 8.64 -4.86 -17.57
C GLY A 458 8.68 -5.61 -16.23
N TRP A 459 7.48 -5.98 -15.77
CA TRP A 459 7.29 -6.76 -14.55
C TRP A 459 6.90 -8.18 -14.89
N TYR A 460 7.58 -9.10 -14.24
CA TYR A 460 7.29 -10.51 -14.30
C TYR A 460 6.81 -10.95 -12.93
N VAL A 461 5.67 -11.61 -12.91
CA VAL A 461 5.08 -12.23 -11.71
C VAL A 461 4.80 -13.69 -12.06
N ASP A 462 5.24 -14.58 -11.19
CA ASP A 462 5.10 -16.03 -11.37
C ASP A 462 4.81 -16.69 -10.02
N ASN A 463 4.44 -17.97 -10.01
CA ASN A 463 4.23 -18.76 -8.80
C ASN A 463 3.26 -18.11 -7.78
N VAL A 464 2.23 -17.37 -8.23
CA VAL A 464 1.23 -16.75 -7.32
C VAL A 464 0.34 -17.80 -6.66
N VAL A 465 0.68 -18.20 -5.44
CA VAL A 465 -0.02 -19.24 -4.68
C VAL A 465 -0.65 -18.63 -3.44
N ILE A 466 -1.85 -19.11 -3.08
CA ILE A 466 -2.42 -18.83 -1.76
C ILE A 466 -2.44 -20.12 -0.96
N ASN A 467 -1.59 -20.16 0.06
CA ASN A 467 -1.43 -21.29 0.97
C ASN A 467 -2.46 -21.27 2.09
N ASN A 468 -2.63 -22.44 2.71
CA ASN A 468 -3.50 -22.66 3.87
C ASN A 468 -4.94 -22.17 3.64
N LEU A 469 -5.43 -22.31 2.40
CA LEU A 469 -6.85 -22.14 2.12
C LEU A 469 -7.63 -23.28 2.80
N ALA A 470 -8.79 -22.96 3.34
CA ALA A 470 -9.74 -23.95 3.78
C ALA A 470 -10.11 -24.81 2.56
N CYS A 471 -9.97 -26.11 2.71
CA CYS A 471 -10.45 -27.05 1.73
C CYS A 471 -11.99 -26.99 1.74
N ARG A 472 -12.56 -26.43 0.67
CA ARG A 472 -13.98 -26.10 0.54
C ARG A 472 -14.49 -26.62 -0.81
N VAL A 473 -14.80 -27.91 -0.86
CA VAL A 473 -15.44 -28.54 -2.01
C VAL A 473 -16.95 -28.54 -1.77
N ASN A 474 -17.76 -28.06 -2.72
CA ASN A 474 -19.22 -28.19 -2.63
C ASN A 474 -19.61 -29.65 -2.83
N VAL A 475 -19.82 -30.39 -1.74
CA VAL A 475 -20.21 -31.80 -1.76
C VAL A 475 -21.73 -32.00 -1.96
N ALA A 476 -22.51 -30.91 -1.91
CA ALA A 476 -23.95 -30.93 -2.18
C ALA A 476 -24.30 -30.78 -3.67
N GLY A 477 -23.35 -30.35 -4.51
CA GLY A 477 -23.58 -30.14 -5.93
C GLY A 477 -23.77 -31.43 -6.72
N ALA A 478 -24.64 -31.41 -7.74
CA ALA A 478 -24.82 -32.52 -8.68
C ALA A 478 -23.51 -32.88 -9.41
N SER A 479 -22.66 -31.90 -9.67
CA SER A 479 -21.31 -32.09 -10.23
C SER A 479 -20.37 -32.89 -9.32
N SER A 480 -20.64 -32.91 -8.00
CA SER A 480 -19.95 -33.75 -7.00
C SER A 480 -20.62 -35.11 -6.80
N GLY A 481 -21.63 -35.44 -7.61
CA GLY A 481 -22.38 -36.70 -7.54
C GLY A 481 -23.50 -36.73 -6.51
N ALA A 482 -23.84 -35.60 -5.90
CA ALA A 482 -24.96 -35.51 -4.97
C ALA A 482 -26.32 -35.63 -5.68
N THR A 483 -27.36 -36.00 -4.93
CA THR A 483 -28.73 -36.12 -5.43
C THR A 483 -29.70 -35.38 -4.50
N ALA A 484 -30.76 -34.79 -5.05
CA ALA A 484 -31.75 -34.03 -4.29
C ALA A 484 -33.16 -34.63 -4.37
N THR A 485 -33.90 -34.55 -3.27
CA THR A 485 -35.30 -34.99 -3.12
C THR A 485 -36.08 -33.95 -2.33
N ALA A 486 -37.41 -33.90 -2.47
CA ALA A 486 -38.23 -32.92 -1.75
C ALA A 486 -39.56 -33.50 -1.26
N SER A 487 -40.22 -32.79 -0.32
CA SER A 487 -41.56 -33.12 0.17
C SER A 487 -42.62 -33.14 -0.94
N SER A 488 -42.55 -32.15 -1.83
CA SER A 488 -43.43 -31.98 -2.99
C SER A 488 -42.67 -31.17 -4.05
N THR A 489 -43.16 -31.15 -5.29
CA THR A 489 -42.49 -30.42 -6.39
C THR A 489 -43.50 -29.94 -7.42
N GLN A 490 -43.51 -28.64 -7.69
CA GLN A 490 -44.37 -28.04 -8.70
C GLN A 490 -43.89 -28.41 -10.11
N SER A 491 -44.69 -29.15 -10.86
CA SER A 491 -44.28 -29.70 -12.17
C SER A 491 -44.42 -28.73 -13.34
N SER A 492 -45.19 -27.65 -13.22
CA SER A 492 -45.57 -26.78 -14.36
C SER A 492 -44.42 -26.06 -15.07
N ARG A 493 -43.27 -25.88 -14.42
CA ARG A 493 -42.14 -25.04 -14.90
C ARG A 493 -40.77 -25.64 -14.58
N ASN A 494 -40.70 -26.97 -14.46
CA ASN A 494 -39.47 -27.72 -14.21
C ASN A 494 -38.75 -27.39 -12.88
N TYR A 495 -39.49 -27.11 -11.81
CA TYR A 495 -38.91 -26.77 -10.48
C TYR A 495 -38.34 -27.98 -9.72
N SER A 496 -37.61 -28.85 -10.41
CA SER A 496 -37.11 -30.10 -9.83
C SER A 496 -36.13 -29.84 -8.67
N PRO A 497 -36.05 -30.74 -7.67
CA PRO A 497 -35.03 -30.68 -6.62
C PRO A 497 -33.59 -30.56 -7.17
N GLY A 498 -33.33 -31.12 -8.35
CA GLY A 498 -32.01 -31.10 -8.99
C GLY A 498 -31.57 -29.71 -9.44
N GLY A 499 -32.52 -28.78 -9.70
CA GLY A 499 -32.21 -27.39 -10.02
C GLY A 499 -31.74 -26.57 -8.82
N ALA A 500 -31.78 -27.13 -7.60
CA ALA A 500 -31.28 -26.50 -6.38
C ALA A 500 -29.90 -27.04 -5.94
N ILE A 501 -29.23 -27.79 -6.81
CA ILE A 501 -27.86 -28.30 -6.61
C ILE A 501 -27.04 -28.22 -7.92
N ASP A 502 -27.41 -27.33 -8.84
CA ASP A 502 -26.84 -27.26 -10.19
C ASP A 502 -25.68 -26.24 -10.31
N GLY A 503 -25.40 -25.50 -9.24
CA GLY A 503 -24.39 -24.44 -9.17
C GLY A 503 -24.88 -23.05 -9.60
N ASP A 504 -26.14 -22.89 -10.04
CA ASP A 504 -26.71 -21.58 -10.37
C ASP A 504 -27.33 -20.90 -9.15
N ARG A 505 -26.49 -20.22 -8.38
CA ARG A 505 -26.90 -19.45 -7.18
C ARG A 505 -27.88 -18.31 -7.49
N LYS A 506 -27.95 -17.85 -8.74
CA LYS A 506 -28.78 -16.70 -9.14
C LYS A 506 -30.23 -17.11 -9.36
N GLY A 507 -30.45 -18.36 -9.77
CA GLY A 507 -31.72 -18.82 -10.30
C GLY A 507 -32.04 -18.16 -11.64
N ALA A 508 -31.04 -18.05 -12.53
CA ALA A 508 -31.13 -17.34 -13.81
C ALA A 508 -32.28 -17.83 -14.69
N SER A 509 -32.64 -19.11 -14.54
CA SER A 509 -33.75 -19.75 -15.24
C SER A 509 -34.89 -20.16 -14.30
N TRP A 510 -35.21 -19.37 -13.26
CA TRP A 510 -36.17 -19.74 -12.21
C TRP A 510 -37.43 -20.45 -12.73
N GLU A 511 -38.18 -19.84 -13.66
CA GLU A 511 -39.41 -20.42 -14.24
C GLU A 511 -39.19 -21.50 -15.32
N SER A 512 -37.97 -22.04 -15.42
CA SER A 512 -37.55 -23.05 -16.37
C SER A 512 -36.46 -23.98 -15.79
N GLY A 513 -36.45 -24.16 -14.47
CA GLY A 513 -35.58 -25.13 -13.77
C GLY A 513 -34.38 -24.57 -13.01
N GLY A 514 -34.26 -23.25 -12.85
CA GLY A 514 -33.21 -22.62 -12.03
C GLY A 514 -33.48 -22.66 -10.52
N GLY A 515 -34.04 -23.77 -10.01
CA GLY A 515 -34.33 -23.96 -8.59
C GLY A 515 -35.52 -24.87 -8.30
N TRP A 516 -35.73 -25.13 -7.01
CA TRP A 516 -36.83 -25.96 -6.49
C TRP A 516 -37.98 -25.12 -5.89
N ASN A 517 -39.20 -25.56 -6.16
CA ASN A 517 -40.45 -24.98 -5.67
C ASN A 517 -41.42 -26.09 -5.22
N ASP A 518 -42.01 -25.95 -4.03
CA ASP A 518 -42.99 -26.91 -3.52
C ASP A 518 -44.33 -26.86 -4.30
N ASP A 519 -45.17 -27.88 -4.09
CA ASP A 519 -46.52 -27.97 -4.70
C ASP A 519 -47.66 -27.93 -3.66
N THR A 520 -47.35 -27.55 -2.42
CA THR A 520 -48.22 -27.62 -1.24
C THR A 520 -48.48 -26.24 -0.66
N ARG A 521 -49.14 -25.38 -1.46
CA ARG A 521 -49.37 -23.96 -1.15
C ARG A 521 -49.82 -23.68 0.29
N GLY A 522 -48.96 -23.01 1.06
CA GLY A 522 -49.25 -22.54 2.42
C GLY A 522 -49.34 -23.66 3.46
N VAL A 523 -48.90 -24.86 3.14
CA VAL A 523 -48.84 -26.01 4.03
C VAL A 523 -47.38 -26.24 4.40
N TRP A 524 -47.11 -26.40 5.71
CA TRP A 524 -45.76 -26.52 6.26
C TRP A 524 -45.69 -27.74 7.21
N PRO A 525 -44.52 -28.36 7.41
CA PRO A 525 -43.24 -28.02 6.82
C PRO A 525 -43.03 -28.66 5.43
N ASP A 526 -42.34 -27.94 4.56
CA ASP A 526 -41.73 -28.50 3.36
C ASP A 526 -40.27 -28.87 3.63
N HIS A 527 -39.69 -29.71 2.77
CA HIS A 527 -38.26 -29.96 2.83
C HIS A 527 -37.63 -30.23 1.47
N LEU A 528 -36.39 -29.76 1.33
CA LEU A 528 -35.44 -30.18 0.31
C LEU A 528 -34.31 -30.95 1.01
N THR A 529 -34.08 -32.20 0.61
CA THR A 529 -33.04 -33.07 1.18
C THR A 529 -32.04 -33.43 0.08
N ILE A 530 -30.76 -33.19 0.37
CA ILE A 530 -29.64 -33.46 -0.52
C ILE A 530 -28.81 -34.58 0.10
N ASN A 531 -28.64 -35.66 -0.65
CA ASN A 531 -27.78 -36.78 -0.29
C ASN A 531 -26.43 -36.59 -1.00
N PHE A 532 -25.36 -36.60 -0.21
CA PHE A 532 -24.00 -36.52 -0.74
C PHE A 532 -23.58 -37.85 -1.38
N ASN A 533 -22.55 -37.79 -2.22
CA ASN A 533 -21.90 -38.98 -2.75
C ASN A 533 -20.97 -39.61 -1.69
N GLY A 534 -21.58 -40.30 -0.72
CA GLY A 534 -20.89 -40.86 0.44
C GLY A 534 -20.86 -39.91 1.64
N GLU A 535 -20.28 -40.39 2.75
CA GLU A 535 -20.09 -39.56 3.95
C GLU A 535 -19.02 -38.49 3.67
N GLN A 536 -19.32 -37.25 4.08
CA GLN A 536 -18.45 -36.10 3.89
C GLN A 536 -18.27 -35.36 5.22
N THR A 537 -17.07 -34.88 5.48
CA THR A 537 -16.82 -33.95 6.60
C THR A 537 -17.08 -32.53 6.12
N ILE A 538 -18.20 -31.94 6.54
CA ILE A 538 -18.59 -30.58 6.15
C ILE A 538 -18.36 -29.58 7.29
N SER A 539 -18.00 -28.35 6.94
CA SER A 539 -17.78 -27.25 7.89
C SER A 539 -18.65 -26.04 7.61
N GLU A 540 -19.37 -26.01 6.48
CA GLU A 540 -20.21 -24.88 6.09
C GLU A 540 -21.40 -25.37 5.25
N ILE A 541 -22.54 -24.71 5.41
CA ILE A 541 -23.71 -24.88 4.55
C ILE A 541 -24.14 -23.48 4.10
N THR A 542 -24.43 -23.31 2.82
CA THR A 542 -25.00 -22.07 2.29
C THR A 542 -26.34 -22.37 1.64
N VAL A 543 -27.35 -21.56 1.96
CA VAL A 543 -28.70 -21.66 1.41
C VAL A 543 -29.00 -20.41 0.60
N TYR A 544 -29.35 -20.62 -0.68
CA TYR A 544 -29.80 -19.60 -1.58
C TYR A 544 -31.31 -19.71 -1.80
N THR A 545 -32.02 -18.61 -1.62
CA THR A 545 -33.47 -18.50 -1.85
C THR A 545 -33.76 -17.42 -2.88
N LEU A 546 -34.97 -17.42 -3.43
CA LEU A 546 -35.31 -16.57 -4.56
C LEU A 546 -35.20 -15.08 -4.21
N GLN A 547 -34.29 -14.39 -4.90
CA GLN A 547 -34.10 -12.94 -4.78
C GLN A 547 -35.31 -12.16 -5.30
N ASN A 548 -35.46 -10.92 -4.84
CA ASN A 548 -36.61 -10.08 -5.19
C ASN A 548 -36.76 -9.83 -6.69
N ASP A 549 -35.66 -9.48 -7.38
CA ASP A 549 -35.64 -9.32 -8.84
C ASP A 549 -35.08 -10.57 -9.53
N PHE A 550 -35.81 -11.68 -9.42
CA PHE A 550 -35.43 -12.93 -10.08
C PHE A 550 -35.49 -12.86 -11.63
N ARG A 551 -36.05 -11.78 -12.19
CA ARG A 551 -36.12 -11.58 -13.65
C ARG A 551 -34.86 -10.94 -14.21
N ASN A 552 -34.12 -10.19 -13.39
CA ASN A 552 -32.78 -9.69 -13.70
C ASN A 552 -31.80 -10.12 -12.60
N PRO A 553 -31.59 -11.44 -12.45
CA PRO A 553 -30.95 -11.96 -11.27
C PRO A 553 -29.44 -11.65 -11.25
N VAL A 554 -28.95 -11.22 -10.09
CA VAL A 554 -27.53 -10.98 -9.83
C VAL A 554 -26.97 -12.08 -8.92
N GLU A 555 -25.64 -12.21 -8.86
CA GLU A 555 -24.98 -13.11 -7.92
C GLU A 555 -25.34 -12.71 -6.48
N PRO A 556 -25.97 -13.59 -5.69
CA PRO A 556 -26.39 -13.22 -4.34
C PRO A 556 -25.20 -13.00 -3.40
N THR A 557 -25.29 -11.93 -2.63
CA THR A 557 -24.42 -11.63 -1.50
C THR A 557 -25.21 -11.81 -0.20
N PRO A 558 -24.55 -11.84 0.99
CA PRO A 558 -25.25 -11.84 2.28
C PRO A 558 -26.20 -10.65 2.49
N LEU A 559 -26.13 -9.61 1.65
CA LEU A 559 -26.97 -8.42 1.69
C LEU A 559 -28.08 -8.42 0.63
N THR A 560 -28.06 -9.32 -0.35
CA THR A 560 -29.05 -9.36 -1.43
C THR A 560 -30.45 -9.65 -0.87
N PRO A 561 -31.48 -8.83 -1.18
CA PRO A 561 -32.80 -8.94 -0.57
C PRO A 561 -33.65 -10.08 -1.18
N ALA A 562 -34.44 -10.74 -0.34
CA ALA A 562 -35.36 -11.84 -0.68
C ALA A 562 -36.68 -11.83 0.13
N ASP A 563 -37.13 -10.67 0.57
CA ASP A 563 -38.34 -10.50 1.37
C ASP A 563 -39.67 -10.56 0.58
N LEU A 564 -39.61 -10.65 -0.75
CA LEU A 564 -40.79 -10.80 -1.61
C LEU A 564 -41.15 -12.26 -1.92
N TYR A 565 -40.16 -13.12 -2.19
CA TYR A 565 -40.42 -14.48 -2.73
C TYR A 565 -39.67 -15.61 -2.03
N GLY A 566 -38.68 -15.30 -1.19
CA GLY A 566 -37.83 -16.30 -0.56
C GLY A 566 -38.46 -17.05 0.62
N ILE A 567 -37.74 -18.06 1.11
CA ILE A 567 -38.05 -18.75 2.37
C ILE A 567 -37.82 -17.83 3.56
N GLN A 568 -38.71 -17.90 4.55
CA GLN A 568 -38.76 -16.99 5.69
C GLN A 568 -38.24 -17.63 6.97
N ASP A 569 -38.89 -18.73 7.39
CA ASP A 569 -38.56 -19.45 8.60
C ASP A 569 -38.17 -20.88 8.19
N PHE A 570 -36.96 -21.30 8.53
CA PHE A 570 -36.46 -22.60 8.12
C PHE A 570 -35.39 -23.13 9.07
N GLU A 571 -35.21 -24.44 9.04
CA GLU A 571 -34.16 -25.13 9.76
C GLU A 571 -33.16 -25.74 8.76
N VAL A 572 -31.87 -25.51 9.00
CA VAL A 572 -30.76 -26.20 8.33
C VAL A 572 -30.34 -27.40 9.17
N GLN A 573 -30.37 -28.57 8.55
CA GLN A 573 -30.16 -29.84 9.22
C GLN A 573 -29.07 -30.64 8.52
N THR A 574 -28.23 -31.34 9.30
CA THR A 574 -27.30 -32.35 8.79
C THR A 574 -27.93 -33.73 8.91
N CYS A 575 -27.65 -34.60 7.95
CA CYS A 575 -28.22 -35.94 7.87
C CYS A 575 -27.13 -37.01 8.03
N ASN A 576 -27.47 -38.08 8.74
CA ASN A 576 -26.72 -39.34 8.76
C ASN A 576 -27.69 -40.46 8.40
N GLY A 577 -27.58 -40.95 7.17
CA GLY A 577 -28.61 -41.75 6.52
C GLY A 577 -29.95 -41.00 6.49
N ALA A 578 -31.02 -41.66 6.95
CA ALA A 578 -32.37 -41.09 6.97
C ALA A 578 -32.63 -40.12 8.16
N THR A 579 -31.72 -40.05 9.13
CA THR A 579 -31.90 -39.22 10.33
C THR A 579 -31.27 -37.86 10.09
N CYS A 580 -32.06 -36.78 10.12
CA CYS A 580 -31.54 -35.42 10.04
C CYS A 580 -31.82 -34.63 11.31
N THR A 581 -30.81 -33.90 11.78
CA THR A 581 -30.84 -33.10 13.01
C THR A 581 -30.49 -31.65 12.71
N THR A 582 -31.22 -30.72 13.31
CA THR A 582 -30.94 -29.28 13.17
C THR A 582 -29.56 -28.94 13.70
N VAL A 583 -28.80 -28.17 12.93
CA VAL A 583 -27.47 -27.71 13.32
C VAL A 583 -27.60 -26.89 14.61
N PRO A 584 -26.90 -27.24 15.70
CA PRO A 584 -27.00 -26.52 16.96
C PRO A 584 -26.64 -25.03 16.80
N VAL A 585 -27.35 -24.16 17.52
CA VAL A 585 -27.11 -22.71 17.64
C VAL A 585 -27.41 -21.89 16.38
N VAL A 586 -26.96 -22.33 15.20
CA VAL A 586 -27.08 -21.55 13.94
C VAL A 586 -28.12 -22.11 12.96
N GLY A 587 -28.61 -23.33 13.20
CA GLY A 587 -29.46 -24.04 12.25
C GLY A 587 -30.93 -23.62 12.22
N THR A 588 -31.39 -22.69 13.05
CA THR A 588 -32.78 -22.20 13.02
C THR A 588 -32.80 -20.74 12.59
N VAL A 589 -33.55 -20.45 11.53
CA VAL A 589 -33.73 -19.11 10.98
C VAL A 589 -35.19 -18.71 11.10
N THR A 590 -35.41 -17.48 11.56
CA THR A 590 -36.72 -16.82 11.58
C THR A 590 -36.65 -15.46 10.89
N GLY A 591 -37.68 -15.10 10.14
CA GLY A 591 -37.83 -13.78 9.54
C GLY A 591 -36.80 -13.47 8.44
N ASN A 592 -36.27 -14.49 7.75
CA ASN A 592 -35.29 -14.29 6.70
C ASN A 592 -35.80 -13.33 5.62
N ASP A 593 -34.93 -12.41 5.23
CA ASP A 593 -35.13 -11.39 4.21
C ASP A 593 -33.93 -11.30 3.24
N LYS A 594 -32.99 -12.25 3.32
CA LYS A 594 -31.78 -12.31 2.48
C LYS A 594 -31.79 -13.52 1.56
N ALA A 595 -31.32 -13.31 0.33
CA ALA A 595 -31.24 -14.32 -0.72
C ALA A 595 -30.16 -15.37 -0.43
N MET A 596 -29.11 -15.00 0.32
CA MET A 596 -28.01 -15.90 0.71
C MET A 596 -27.90 -15.97 2.23
N ARG A 597 -27.81 -17.18 2.76
CA ARG A 597 -27.52 -17.43 4.19
C ARG A 597 -26.41 -18.45 4.33
N VAL A 598 -25.33 -18.04 5.00
CA VAL A 598 -24.16 -18.87 5.29
C VAL A 598 -24.24 -19.37 6.73
N PHE A 599 -23.99 -20.66 6.90
CA PHE A 599 -24.01 -21.36 8.17
C PHE A 599 -22.66 -22.05 8.37
N VAL A 600 -21.76 -21.41 9.13
CA VAL A 600 -20.48 -21.99 9.52
C VAL A 600 -20.70 -22.92 10.70
N LEU A 601 -20.24 -24.16 10.58
CA LEU A 601 -20.31 -25.15 11.65
C LEU A 601 -19.11 -24.94 12.58
N ALA A 602 -19.37 -24.63 13.85
CA ALA A 602 -18.32 -24.39 14.84
C ALA A 602 -17.36 -25.59 15.02
N THR A 603 -17.82 -26.79 14.67
CA THR A 603 -16.98 -27.98 14.54
C THR A 603 -17.44 -28.71 13.26
N PRO A 604 -16.50 -29.14 12.39
CA PRO A 604 -16.87 -29.92 11.22
C PRO A 604 -17.68 -31.17 11.59
N VAL A 605 -18.69 -31.50 10.78
CA VAL A 605 -19.63 -32.58 11.01
C VAL A 605 -19.49 -33.61 9.90
N ASN A 606 -19.38 -34.89 10.27
CA ASN A 606 -19.53 -35.98 9.32
C ASN A 606 -21.02 -36.16 9.01
N ALA A 607 -21.40 -36.02 7.74
CA ALA A 607 -22.77 -36.10 7.28
C ALA A 607 -22.84 -36.84 5.94
N THR A 608 -23.95 -37.54 5.71
CA THR A 608 -24.28 -38.14 4.42
C THR A 608 -25.19 -37.24 3.58
N GLY A 609 -25.58 -36.07 4.11
CA GLY A 609 -26.45 -35.13 3.42
C GLY A 609 -26.84 -33.93 4.28
N VAL A 610 -27.62 -33.03 3.67
CA VAL A 610 -28.22 -31.86 4.33
C VAL A 610 -29.70 -31.76 3.99
N ARG A 611 -30.49 -31.23 4.91
CA ARG A 611 -31.91 -30.97 4.71
C ARG A 611 -32.25 -29.54 5.11
N ILE A 612 -32.92 -28.82 4.19
CA ILE A 612 -33.52 -27.53 4.46
C ILE A 612 -35.00 -27.78 4.73
N LYS A 613 -35.41 -27.65 5.99
CA LYS A 613 -36.80 -27.83 6.43
C LYS A 613 -37.45 -26.45 6.52
N VAL A 614 -38.30 -26.12 5.57
CA VAL A 614 -38.97 -24.82 5.49
C VAL A 614 -40.25 -24.87 6.32
N ASN A 615 -40.34 -23.98 7.31
CA ASN A 615 -41.49 -23.85 8.20
C ASN A 615 -42.41 -22.69 7.80
N ASN A 616 -41.92 -21.75 6.99
CA ASN A 616 -42.69 -20.62 6.44
C ASN A 616 -41.95 -19.96 5.26
N ALA A 617 -42.67 -19.44 4.28
CA ALA A 617 -42.10 -18.72 3.13
C ALA A 617 -43.04 -17.65 2.57
N ARG A 618 -42.48 -16.73 1.78
CA ARG A 618 -43.24 -15.65 1.14
C ARG A 618 -44.12 -16.16 0.01
N VAL A 619 -45.30 -15.53 -0.15
CA VAL A 619 -46.29 -15.87 -1.20
C VAL A 619 -46.71 -17.35 -1.14
N HIS A 620 -46.64 -17.97 0.03
CA HIS A 620 -47.13 -19.33 0.32
C HIS A 620 -46.44 -20.48 -0.42
N PHE A 621 -45.21 -20.31 -0.89
CA PHE A 621 -44.42 -21.40 -1.48
C PHE A 621 -42.96 -21.34 -1.04
N SER A 622 -42.38 -22.50 -0.73
CA SER A 622 -40.95 -22.74 -0.57
C SER A 622 -40.22 -22.53 -1.88
N ARG A 623 -39.24 -21.64 -1.92
CA ARG A 623 -38.43 -21.39 -3.11
C ARG A 623 -36.96 -21.43 -2.77
N ILE A 624 -36.27 -22.50 -3.14
CA ILE A 624 -34.84 -22.67 -2.90
C ILE A 624 -34.15 -22.67 -4.26
N VAL A 625 -33.19 -21.76 -4.43
CA VAL A 625 -32.45 -21.59 -5.67
C VAL A 625 -31.25 -22.52 -5.71
N GLU A 626 -30.50 -22.62 -4.62
CA GLU A 626 -29.33 -23.48 -4.54
C GLU A 626 -29.05 -23.81 -3.06
N VAL A 627 -28.53 -25.00 -2.77
CA VAL A 627 -27.96 -25.32 -1.47
C VAL A 627 -26.58 -25.91 -1.69
N GLU A 628 -25.60 -25.29 -1.07
CA GLU A 628 -24.23 -25.73 -1.10
C GLU A 628 -23.84 -26.24 0.30
N ALA A 629 -23.08 -27.33 0.36
CA ALA A 629 -22.46 -27.79 1.59
C ALA A 629 -21.00 -28.01 1.32
N PHE A 630 -20.14 -27.43 2.14
CA PHE A 630 -18.72 -27.40 1.89
C PHE A 630 -17.96 -28.24 2.91
N GLY A 631 -17.05 -29.04 2.39
CA GLY A 631 -16.21 -29.93 3.17
C GLY A 631 -14.98 -30.38 2.39
N CYS A 632 -14.22 -31.28 3.01
CA CYS A 632 -13.15 -31.99 2.35
C CYS A 632 -13.62 -33.39 2.00
N SER A 633 -13.54 -33.76 0.72
CA SER A 633 -13.50 -35.18 0.37
C SER A 633 -12.19 -35.74 0.92
N GLN A 634 -12.27 -36.78 1.75
CA GLN A 634 -11.08 -37.57 2.10
C GLN A 634 -10.47 -38.24 0.87
#